data_AF-D8RPP8-F1
#
_entry.id   AF-D8RPP8-F1
#
_cell.length_a   1.000
_cell.length_b   1.000
_cell.length_c   1.000
_cell.angle_alpha   90.00
_cell.angle_beta   90.00
_cell.angle_gamma   90.00
#
_symmetry.space_group_name_H-M   'P 1'
#
loop_
_entity.id
_entity.type
_entity.pdbx_description
1 polymer ?
#
loop_
_entity_poly.entity_id
_entity_poly.type
_entity_poly.pdbx_seq_one_letter_code
_entity_poly.pdbx_strand_id
1 'polypeptide(L)'
;MSSSARRSLILDVNSPSPSSSSEGGPPGIVAEYDEVRRVDFPDDFTFGTATSAYQVEGASKKGGRGLSIWDVFCNVPGRIADGRNGYKSVDQYHKYKEDVNLMSEMGMNAYRFSISWSRIIPDGMGGTSCSVNEKGVEYYNHLIDKLLSKGLEPFVTLYHWDLPQRIHDDAPIVGGWINPRVVDYFAGYAEICFARFGNRVKKWITLNEPAQFCVNGYGTGVHAPGRCSDKSRSPAGDSAVEPYLAVHHALLAHAAAVEIYRKKFQSEQGGVIGLACDGEWSEPFTESPEDQQAAQRRIEFQLGWLLDPIFFGDYPECMRQNVGDRLPRFTAEEISSLRRSLDYIGINHYTSRYVKAAPAPKVTTPVNYFTDQAVVTATESKMGVPIGERAASEWLYMVPWGMEKFLNWITDRYNRPPIFITENGMDDQDDKTIPLPERLHDTKRIRYHQGYMAAVVRAMRKGADVRGYFVWSLVDNFEWSQGYTKKFGLFFVDQEDLDLKRQPKASVLWFTTLLMSQSKTLEAEPLKAVKWLRRLSVAEDSATPKSQSPASSRSGSRAPSPKPAKRRSSQIHPVKVTR
;
A
#
# COMPACT_ATOMS: atom_id res chain seq x y z
N MET A 1 -65.96 -19.37 5.77
CA MET A 1 -65.73 -20.14 4.53
C MET A 1 -64.45 -19.63 3.89
N SER A 2 -63.48 -20.55 3.68
CA SER A 2 -62.27 -20.52 2.82
C SER A 2 -61.30 -19.31 2.90
N SER A 3 -60.02 -19.38 3.27
CA SER A 3 -58.89 -20.34 3.16
C SER A 3 -57.93 -20.12 1.96
N SER A 4 -56.62 -20.04 2.30
CA SER A 4 -55.41 -20.46 1.56
C SER A 4 -55.04 -19.71 0.25
N ALA A 5 -53.78 -19.44 -0.11
CA ALA A 5 -52.44 -19.81 0.38
C ALA A 5 -51.41 -18.79 -0.17
N ARG A 6 -50.41 -18.41 0.62
CA ARG A 6 -49.11 -17.90 0.12
C ARG A 6 -48.13 -19.06 0.15
N ARG A 7 -47.53 -19.41 -0.98
CA ARG A 7 -46.43 -20.40 -1.05
C ARG A 7 -45.07 -19.70 -1.03
N SER A 8 -44.24 -20.24 -0.13
CA SER A 8 -42.80 -20.04 -0.01
C SER A 8 -42.07 -20.72 -1.19
N LEU A 9 -41.00 -20.12 -1.68
CA LEU A 9 -39.95 -20.81 -2.45
C LEU A 9 -38.63 -20.59 -1.73
N ILE A 10 -38.28 -21.60 -0.94
CA ILE A 10 -36.95 -21.88 -0.40
C ILE A 10 -36.15 -22.47 -1.57
N LEU A 11 -34.98 -21.90 -1.86
CA LEU A 11 -34.00 -22.52 -2.76
C LEU A 11 -33.09 -23.40 -1.92
N ASP A 12 -33.26 -24.71 -2.08
CA ASP A 12 -32.39 -25.77 -1.57
C ASP A 12 -31.00 -25.64 -2.19
N VAL A 13 -30.00 -25.43 -1.34
CA VAL A 13 -28.57 -25.51 -1.69
C VAL A 13 -28.02 -26.74 -0.99
N ASN A 14 -28.24 -27.92 -1.57
CA ASN A 14 -27.50 -29.15 -1.23
C ASN A 14 -27.82 -30.26 -2.24
N SER A 15 -26.92 -30.50 -3.18
CA SER A 15 -26.76 -31.80 -3.87
C SER A 15 -25.33 -31.90 -4.40
N PRO A 16 -24.57 -32.98 -4.10
CA PRO A 16 -23.18 -33.11 -4.51
C PRO A 16 -23.07 -33.70 -5.92
N SER A 17 -22.16 -33.17 -6.73
CA SER A 17 -21.78 -33.71 -8.04
C SER A 17 -20.29 -34.11 -8.07
N PRO A 18 -19.90 -35.08 -8.92
CA PRO A 18 -18.83 -36.02 -8.63
C PRO A 18 -17.43 -35.50 -9.01
N SER A 19 -16.44 -36.03 -8.29
CA SER A 19 -15.01 -35.85 -8.51
C SER A 19 -14.56 -36.29 -9.91
N SER A 20 -13.87 -35.40 -10.63
CA SER A 20 -12.99 -35.77 -11.74
C SER A 20 -11.57 -35.25 -11.50
N SER A 21 -10.64 -36.20 -11.48
CA SER A 21 -9.19 -35.99 -11.56
C SER A 21 -8.80 -35.55 -12.97
N SER A 22 -8.00 -34.48 -13.10
CA SER A 22 -7.15 -34.30 -14.28
C SER A 22 -5.96 -33.38 -13.99
N GLU A 23 -4.78 -33.88 -14.33
CA GLU A 23 -3.47 -33.23 -14.29
C GLU A 23 -3.34 -32.07 -15.30
N GLY A 24 -2.48 -31.10 -14.95
CA GLY A 24 -1.52 -30.45 -15.86
C GLY A 24 -2.05 -29.66 -17.06
N GLY A 25 -2.53 -28.43 -16.85
CA GLY A 25 -2.70 -27.41 -17.89
C GLY A 25 -3.18 -26.06 -17.30
N PRO A 26 -2.84 -24.89 -17.88
CA PRO A 26 -3.27 -23.61 -17.33
C PRO A 26 -4.78 -23.42 -17.55
N PRO A 27 -5.56 -23.09 -16.50
CA PRO A 27 -7.01 -22.95 -16.62
C PRO A 27 -7.37 -21.67 -17.37
N GLY A 28 -8.13 -21.82 -18.46
CA GLY A 28 -8.82 -20.71 -19.12
C GLY A 28 -9.94 -20.16 -18.23
N ILE A 29 -9.93 -18.84 -18.05
CA ILE A 29 -11.02 -17.90 -17.70
C ILE A 29 -12.13 -18.46 -16.79
N VAL A 30 -12.03 -18.04 -15.52
CA VAL A 30 -12.96 -18.22 -14.37
C VAL A 30 -13.09 -19.66 -13.86
N ALA A 31 -12.03 -20.16 -13.23
CA ALA A 31 -12.24 -21.16 -12.18
C ALA A 31 -12.94 -20.48 -11.00
N GLU A 32 -14.09 -21.01 -10.56
CA GLU A 32 -14.61 -20.70 -9.22
C GLU A 32 -13.52 -21.09 -8.23
N TYR A 33 -12.96 -20.10 -7.52
CA TYR A 33 -11.97 -20.36 -6.49
C TYR A 33 -12.64 -21.07 -5.33
N ASP A 34 -11.94 -22.04 -4.73
CA ASP A 34 -12.38 -22.69 -3.49
C ASP A 34 -12.84 -21.62 -2.48
N GLU A 35 -13.99 -21.84 -1.85
CA GLU A 35 -14.44 -20.95 -0.77
C GLU A 35 -13.45 -21.00 0.39
N VAL A 36 -12.80 -19.86 0.67
CA VAL A 36 -11.93 -19.69 1.82
C VAL A 36 -12.75 -19.37 3.05
N ARG A 37 -12.48 -20.06 4.15
CA ARG A 37 -13.11 -19.86 5.45
C ARG A 37 -12.04 -19.53 6.49
N ARG A 38 -12.43 -18.87 7.58
CA ARG A 38 -11.50 -18.55 8.69
C ARG A 38 -10.82 -19.80 9.25
N VAL A 39 -11.51 -20.94 9.27
CA VAL A 39 -11.01 -22.23 9.78
C VAL A 39 -9.92 -22.87 8.90
N ASP A 40 -9.73 -22.38 7.68
CA ASP A 40 -8.66 -22.88 6.80
C ASP A 40 -7.28 -22.28 7.16
N PHE A 41 -7.25 -21.33 8.11
CA PHE A 41 -6.05 -20.70 8.66
C PHE A 41 -5.88 -21.05 10.14
N PRO A 42 -4.63 -21.08 10.65
CA PRO A 42 -4.34 -21.21 12.08
C PRO A 42 -5.10 -20.19 12.95
N ASP A 43 -5.36 -20.56 14.20
CA ASP A 43 -6.06 -19.68 15.15
C ASP A 43 -5.27 -18.39 15.42
N ASP A 44 -3.94 -18.47 15.42
CA ASP A 44 -2.99 -17.36 15.61
C ASP A 44 -2.64 -16.62 14.32
N PHE A 45 -3.23 -16.97 13.17
CA PHE A 45 -2.99 -16.29 11.90
C PHE A 45 -3.45 -14.82 11.95
N THR A 46 -2.57 -13.91 11.52
CA THR A 46 -2.83 -12.47 11.52
C THR A 46 -3.64 -12.05 10.29
N PHE A 47 -4.76 -11.36 10.48
CA PHE A 47 -5.51 -10.70 9.43
C PHE A 47 -5.53 -9.20 9.69
N GLY A 48 -5.00 -8.45 8.73
CA GLY A 48 -4.92 -7.01 8.84
C GLY A 48 -5.19 -6.27 7.56
N THR A 49 -5.10 -4.95 7.65
CA THR A 49 -5.04 -4.05 6.50
C THR A 49 -3.74 -3.25 6.57
N ALA A 50 -3.31 -2.73 5.44
CA ALA A 50 -2.08 -1.95 5.32
C ALA A 50 -2.34 -0.57 4.70
N THR A 51 -1.57 0.43 5.14
CA THR A 51 -1.45 1.77 4.53
C THR A 51 -0.04 2.33 4.70
N SER A 52 0.26 3.46 4.06
CA SER A 52 1.49 4.22 4.29
C SER A 52 1.22 5.69 4.61
N ALA A 53 2.15 6.30 5.35
CA ALA A 53 1.99 7.64 5.92
C ALA A 53 1.63 8.70 4.88
N TYR A 54 2.43 8.84 3.82
CA TYR A 54 2.17 9.85 2.79
C TYR A 54 0.84 9.61 2.06
N GLN A 55 0.45 8.33 1.93
CA GLN A 55 -0.75 7.96 1.19
C GLN A 55 -2.04 8.20 1.96
N VAL A 56 -2.04 8.19 3.31
CA VAL A 56 -3.26 8.34 4.12
C VAL A 56 -3.27 9.48 5.16
N GLU A 57 -2.13 9.90 5.69
CA GLU A 57 -2.12 10.82 6.84
C GLU A 57 -2.62 12.22 6.50
N GLY A 58 -2.07 12.79 5.43
CA GLY A 58 -2.22 14.21 5.16
C GLY A 58 -1.56 15.09 6.22
N ALA A 59 -2.18 16.23 6.51
CA ALA A 59 -1.69 17.21 7.47
C ALA A 59 -0.21 17.57 7.24
N SER A 60 0.22 17.68 5.98
CA SER A 60 1.63 17.76 5.58
C SER A 60 2.37 18.99 6.15
N LYS A 61 1.62 20.06 6.46
CA LYS A 61 2.11 21.32 7.03
C LYS A 61 1.70 21.54 8.50
N LYS A 62 1.23 20.50 9.20
CA LYS A 62 0.77 20.58 10.59
C LYS A 62 1.75 19.88 11.54
N GLY A 63 1.68 20.27 12.80
CA GLY A 63 2.37 19.56 13.88
C GLY A 63 3.90 19.57 13.77
N GLY A 64 4.51 20.51 13.06
CA GLY A 64 5.98 20.61 12.96
C GLY A 64 6.65 19.63 11.98
N ARG A 65 5.87 18.89 11.17
CA ARG A 65 6.39 17.99 10.14
C ARG A 65 7.22 18.75 9.09
N GLY A 66 8.39 18.21 8.75
CA GLY A 66 9.21 18.67 7.63
C GLY A 66 8.74 18.12 6.27
N LEU A 67 9.25 18.68 5.18
CA LEU A 67 8.93 18.21 3.84
C LEU A 67 9.55 16.83 3.58
N SER A 68 8.79 15.95 2.92
CA SER A 68 9.31 14.74 2.28
C SER A 68 9.58 14.99 0.79
N ILE A 69 10.31 14.10 0.15
CA ILE A 69 10.54 14.13 -1.31
C ILE A 69 9.25 14.10 -2.11
N TRP A 70 8.21 13.44 -1.60
CA TRP A 70 6.90 13.42 -2.25
C TRP A 70 6.16 14.76 -2.15
N ASP A 71 6.32 15.50 -1.04
CA ASP A 71 5.75 16.85 -0.91
C ASP A 71 6.28 17.79 -2.00
N VAL A 72 7.56 17.69 -2.33
CA VAL A 72 8.18 18.51 -3.40
C VAL A 72 7.83 17.97 -4.78
N PHE A 73 7.96 16.66 -4.98
CA PHE A 73 7.72 16.02 -6.28
C PHE A 73 6.30 16.23 -6.81
N CYS A 74 5.29 16.17 -5.96
CA CYS A 74 3.89 16.39 -6.37
C CYS A 74 3.61 17.82 -6.85
N ASN A 75 4.47 18.80 -6.53
CA ASN A 75 4.30 20.18 -7.04
C ASN A 75 4.90 20.37 -8.45
N VAL A 76 5.61 19.38 -8.98
CA VAL A 76 6.17 19.46 -10.33
C VAL A 76 5.07 19.11 -11.34
N PRO A 77 4.71 20.02 -12.27
CA PRO A 77 3.63 19.77 -13.22
C PRO A 77 3.85 18.50 -14.05
N GLY A 78 2.77 17.73 -14.26
CA GLY A 78 2.77 16.53 -15.08
C GLY A 78 3.38 15.27 -14.42
N ARG A 79 3.80 15.34 -13.15
CA ARG A 79 4.32 14.16 -12.42
C ARG A 79 3.24 13.24 -11.88
N ILE A 80 2.08 13.79 -11.57
CA ILE A 80 0.93 13.06 -11.03
C ILE A 80 -0.18 13.10 -12.07
N ALA A 81 -0.76 11.93 -12.39
CA ALA A 81 -1.71 11.77 -13.49
C ALA A 81 -2.92 12.71 -13.41
N ASP A 82 -3.44 12.95 -12.20
CA ASP A 82 -4.54 13.89 -11.96
C ASP A 82 -4.09 15.25 -11.40
N GLY A 83 -2.78 15.50 -11.33
CA GLY A 83 -2.19 16.73 -10.82
C GLY A 83 -2.40 16.99 -9.32
N ARG A 84 -2.91 16.01 -8.55
CA ARG A 84 -3.15 16.15 -7.11
C ARG A 84 -1.93 15.74 -6.27
N ASN A 85 -2.03 15.90 -4.96
CA ASN A 85 -0.96 15.64 -4.00
C ASN A 85 -1.48 15.01 -2.69
N GLY A 86 -0.56 14.57 -1.83
CA GLY A 86 -0.86 13.97 -0.53
C GLY A 86 -1.04 14.95 0.64
N TYR A 87 -1.21 16.26 0.42
CA TYR A 87 -1.22 17.23 1.52
C TYR A 87 -2.39 17.06 2.49
N LYS A 88 -3.58 16.83 1.95
CA LYS A 88 -4.78 16.43 2.71
C LYS A 88 -4.90 14.91 2.77
N SER A 89 -4.56 14.22 1.68
CA SER A 89 -4.74 12.77 1.57
C SER A 89 -6.18 12.39 1.97
N VAL A 90 -6.38 11.32 2.74
CA VAL A 90 -7.65 10.98 3.38
C VAL A 90 -7.71 11.43 4.84
N ASP A 91 -6.80 12.30 5.26
CA ASP A 91 -6.80 12.97 6.57
C ASP A 91 -6.80 12.00 7.77
N GLN A 92 -6.13 10.84 7.64
CA GLN A 92 -6.00 9.88 8.73
C GLN A 92 -5.29 10.50 9.94
N TYR A 93 -4.46 11.53 9.75
CA TYR A 93 -3.85 12.25 10.87
C TYR A 93 -4.89 12.73 11.91
N HIS A 94 -6.07 13.18 11.46
CA HIS A 94 -7.18 13.55 12.35
C HIS A 94 -8.20 12.42 12.53
N LYS A 95 -8.35 11.53 11.54
CA LYS A 95 -9.39 10.50 11.49
C LYS A 95 -8.97 9.11 11.94
N TYR A 96 -7.73 8.92 12.42
CA TYR A 96 -7.22 7.60 12.80
C TYR A 96 -8.13 6.82 13.77
N LYS A 97 -8.87 7.50 14.67
CA LYS A 97 -9.82 6.83 15.58
C LYS A 97 -10.95 6.13 14.83
N GLU A 98 -11.45 6.74 13.75
CA GLU A 98 -12.47 6.19 12.86
C GLU A 98 -11.90 4.95 12.17
N ASP A 99 -10.75 5.09 11.51
CA ASP A 99 -10.08 4.00 10.78
C ASP A 99 -9.78 2.79 11.68
N VAL A 100 -9.30 3.03 12.92
CA VAL A 100 -9.06 1.96 13.91
C VAL A 100 -10.35 1.25 14.35
N ASN A 101 -11.44 2.00 14.54
CA ASN A 101 -12.73 1.40 14.88
C ASN A 101 -13.24 0.53 13.73
N LEU A 102 -13.14 1.01 12.48
CA LEU A 102 -13.56 0.26 11.29
C LEU A 102 -12.83 -1.09 11.17
N MET A 103 -11.50 -1.10 11.33
CA MET A 103 -10.72 -2.36 11.32
C MET A 103 -11.17 -3.34 12.40
N SER A 104 -11.30 -2.86 13.64
CA SER A 104 -11.73 -3.68 14.78
C SER A 104 -13.12 -4.26 14.55
N GLU A 105 -14.05 -3.47 14.03
CA GLU A 105 -15.43 -3.88 13.76
C GLU A 105 -15.55 -4.86 12.58
N MET A 106 -14.60 -4.84 11.63
CA MET A 106 -14.49 -5.86 10.58
C MET A 106 -13.91 -7.19 11.07
N GLY A 107 -13.39 -7.25 12.31
CA GLY A 107 -12.75 -8.43 12.86
C GLY A 107 -11.28 -8.58 12.45
N MET A 108 -10.65 -7.53 11.93
CA MET A 108 -9.19 -7.50 11.75
C MET A 108 -8.51 -7.52 13.12
N ASN A 109 -7.34 -8.14 13.21
CA ASN A 109 -6.55 -8.23 14.44
C ASN A 109 -5.18 -7.54 14.33
N ALA A 110 -4.83 -6.96 13.18
CA ALA A 110 -3.63 -6.17 13.03
C ALA A 110 -3.81 -4.98 12.07
N TYR A 111 -2.96 -3.97 12.26
CA TYR A 111 -2.83 -2.87 11.32
C TYR A 111 -1.37 -2.64 10.98
N ARG A 112 -1.06 -2.71 9.68
CA ARG A 112 0.25 -2.31 9.17
C ARG A 112 0.21 -0.86 8.71
N PHE A 113 1.00 -0.01 9.34
CA PHE A 113 1.14 1.39 8.94
C PHE A 113 2.60 1.80 8.92
N SER A 114 2.93 2.92 8.25
CA SER A 114 4.27 3.49 8.32
C SER A 114 4.33 4.73 9.19
N ILE A 115 5.50 4.96 9.81
CA ILE A 115 5.81 6.22 10.49
C ILE A 115 6.44 7.15 9.45
N SER A 116 5.98 8.40 9.40
CA SER A 116 6.57 9.40 8.52
C SER A 116 7.87 9.93 9.10
N TRP A 117 8.99 9.64 8.44
CA TRP A 117 10.31 10.06 8.90
C TRP A 117 10.37 11.59 9.06
N SER A 118 9.88 12.35 8.06
CA SER A 118 9.88 13.82 8.13
C SER A 118 8.93 14.38 9.20
N ARG A 119 8.00 13.57 9.73
CA ARG A 119 7.14 13.95 10.87
C ARG A 119 7.85 13.76 12.20
N ILE A 120 8.72 12.75 12.34
CA ILE A 120 9.51 12.50 13.57
C ILE A 120 10.74 13.39 13.61
N ILE A 121 11.47 13.50 12.50
CA ILE A 121 12.71 14.30 12.38
C ILE A 121 12.54 15.21 11.16
N PRO A 122 12.15 16.49 11.35
CA PRO A 122 11.79 17.38 10.24
C PRO A 122 12.90 17.62 9.21
N ASP A 123 14.17 17.64 9.62
CA ASP A 123 15.32 17.74 8.74
C ASP A 123 15.90 16.37 8.33
N GLY A 124 15.36 15.28 8.90
CA GLY A 124 15.72 13.90 8.62
C GLY A 124 17.05 13.41 9.20
N MET A 125 17.96 14.31 9.56
CA MET A 125 19.32 13.96 9.99
C MET A 125 19.30 13.34 11.39
N GLY A 126 19.03 12.03 11.47
CA GLY A 126 19.04 11.27 12.72
C GLY A 126 20.42 11.27 13.40
N GLY A 127 20.44 11.03 14.72
CA GLY A 127 21.67 10.99 15.53
C GLY A 127 21.57 11.78 16.84
N THR A 128 22.68 11.90 17.56
CA THR A 128 22.73 12.45 18.93
C THR A 128 22.37 13.93 19.06
N SER A 129 22.32 14.68 17.95
CA SER A 129 21.96 16.11 17.91
C SER A 129 20.69 16.40 17.12
N CYS A 130 19.90 15.38 16.76
CA CYS A 130 18.70 15.59 15.96
C CYS A 130 17.56 16.24 16.77
N SER A 131 16.78 17.11 16.12
CA SER A 131 15.61 17.75 16.73
C SER A 131 14.37 16.89 16.51
N VAL A 132 14.04 16.06 17.50
CA VAL A 132 12.80 15.25 17.46
C VAL A 132 11.58 16.15 17.56
N ASN A 133 10.63 15.96 16.66
CA ASN A 133 9.33 16.62 16.69
C ASN A 133 8.36 15.86 17.59
N GLU A 134 8.25 16.32 18.84
CA GLU A 134 7.42 15.70 19.88
C GLU A 134 5.92 15.60 19.50
N LYS A 135 5.39 16.52 18.70
CA LYS A 135 4.00 16.43 18.21
C LYS A 135 3.82 15.28 17.21
N GLY A 136 4.85 15.00 16.42
CA GLY A 136 4.88 13.83 15.54
C GLY A 136 4.89 12.54 16.35
N VAL A 137 5.71 12.47 17.40
CA VAL A 137 5.75 11.32 18.30
C VAL A 137 4.41 11.12 19.02
N GLU A 138 3.78 12.19 19.50
CA GLU A 138 2.47 12.17 20.14
C GLU A 138 1.39 11.58 19.22
N TYR A 139 1.37 11.94 17.94
CA TYR A 139 0.43 11.37 16.97
C TYR A 139 0.54 9.84 16.88
N TYR A 140 1.75 9.30 16.70
CA TYR A 140 1.93 7.86 16.59
C TYR A 140 1.69 7.14 17.92
N ASN A 141 2.03 7.75 19.06
CA ASN A 141 1.62 7.22 20.37
C ASN A 141 0.11 7.05 20.45
N HIS A 142 -0.66 8.09 20.09
CA HIS A 142 -2.11 8.03 20.10
C HIS A 142 -2.68 6.98 19.15
N LEU A 143 -2.11 6.82 17.95
CA LEU A 143 -2.50 5.77 17.01
C LEU A 143 -2.22 4.37 17.59
N ILE A 144 -1.00 4.14 18.09
CA ILE A 144 -0.58 2.85 18.67
C ILE A 144 -1.46 2.49 19.88
N ASP A 145 -1.69 3.43 20.80
CA ASP A 145 -2.52 3.20 21.98
C ASP A 145 -3.97 2.91 21.57
N LYS A 146 -4.48 3.61 20.55
CA LYS A 146 -5.83 3.38 20.03
C LYS A 146 -5.96 2.00 19.39
N LEU A 147 -4.96 1.54 18.63
CA LEU A 147 -4.92 0.18 18.06
C LEU A 147 -4.95 -0.88 19.16
N LEU A 148 -4.06 -0.78 20.13
CA LEU A 148 -3.97 -1.72 21.25
C LEU A 148 -5.23 -1.73 22.10
N SER A 149 -5.86 -0.57 22.32
CA SER A 149 -7.16 -0.48 23.03
C SER A 149 -8.30 -1.23 22.33
N LYS A 150 -8.13 -1.56 21.04
CA LYS A 150 -9.07 -2.30 20.21
C LYS A 150 -8.61 -3.71 19.87
N GLY A 151 -7.51 -4.18 20.49
CA GLY A 151 -6.95 -5.51 20.26
C GLY A 151 -6.29 -5.66 18.88
N LEU A 152 -5.92 -4.56 18.22
CA LEU A 152 -5.22 -4.57 16.94
C LEU A 152 -3.71 -4.50 17.19
N GLU A 153 -2.96 -5.50 16.70
CA GLU A 153 -1.50 -5.52 16.77
C GLU A 153 -0.88 -4.52 15.76
N PRO A 154 -0.02 -3.59 16.20
CA PRO A 154 0.65 -2.65 15.30
C PRO A 154 1.84 -3.31 14.59
N PHE A 155 1.78 -3.38 13.27
CA PHE A 155 2.91 -3.70 12.39
C PHE A 155 3.48 -2.41 11.81
N VAL A 156 4.64 -1.98 12.30
CA VAL A 156 5.15 -0.64 12.00
C VAL A 156 6.25 -0.69 10.96
N THR A 157 6.02 0.00 9.84
CA THR A 157 7.01 0.23 8.79
C THR A 157 7.76 1.53 9.06
N LEU A 158 9.09 1.50 9.17
CA LEU A 158 9.89 2.69 9.48
C LEU A 158 10.02 3.61 8.26
N TYR A 159 10.22 3.05 7.07
CA TYR A 159 10.33 3.82 5.83
C TYR A 159 9.40 3.30 4.74
N HIS A 160 8.54 4.19 4.24
CA HIS A 160 7.67 3.93 3.11
C HIS A 160 7.74 5.11 2.13
N TRP A 161 8.92 5.25 1.51
CA TRP A 161 9.20 6.11 0.36
C TRP A 161 9.19 7.62 0.63
N ASP A 162 8.94 8.05 1.86
CA ASP A 162 8.71 9.43 2.25
C ASP A 162 9.97 10.11 2.84
N LEU A 163 11.12 9.92 2.18
CA LEU A 163 12.41 10.46 2.61
C LEU A 163 12.30 11.96 2.91
N PRO A 164 12.82 12.46 4.06
CA PRO A 164 12.89 13.88 4.32
C PRO A 164 13.63 14.61 3.20
N GLN A 165 13.02 15.66 2.65
CA GLN A 165 13.55 16.42 1.52
C GLN A 165 14.96 16.95 1.82
N ARG A 166 15.22 17.34 3.07
CA ARG A 166 16.52 17.88 3.47
C ARG A 166 17.66 16.88 3.29
N ILE A 167 17.43 15.57 3.45
CA ILE A 167 18.43 14.52 3.16
C ILE A 167 18.69 14.44 1.66
N HIS A 168 17.67 14.65 0.83
CA HIS A 168 17.86 14.74 -0.62
C HIS A 168 18.69 15.98 -1.01
N ASP A 169 18.43 17.12 -0.37
CA ASP A 169 19.09 18.40 -0.63
C ASP A 169 20.50 18.54 -0.03
N ASP A 170 20.90 17.66 0.89
CA ASP A 170 22.11 17.81 1.70
C ASP A 170 23.39 17.84 0.83
N ALA A 171 23.98 19.03 0.68
CA ALA A 171 25.20 19.30 -0.07
C ALA A 171 26.46 18.75 0.65
N PRO A 172 27.58 18.47 -0.05
CA PRO A 172 27.87 18.77 -1.46
C PRO A 172 27.38 17.70 -2.45
N ILE A 173 26.83 16.58 -1.97
CA ILE A 173 26.31 15.49 -2.82
C ILE A 173 24.80 15.40 -2.59
N VAL A 174 24.03 16.14 -3.40
CA VAL A 174 22.59 15.90 -3.60
C VAL A 174 22.42 14.41 -3.83
N GLY A 175 21.72 13.70 -2.95
CA GLY A 175 21.87 12.26 -3.03
C GLY A 175 20.95 11.35 -2.26
N GLY A 176 20.04 11.78 -1.38
CA GLY A 176 19.00 10.88 -0.82
C GLY A 176 19.49 9.45 -0.54
N TRP A 177 18.95 8.45 -1.24
CA TRP A 177 19.38 7.04 -1.13
C TRP A 177 20.67 6.68 -1.87
N ILE A 178 21.15 7.49 -2.81
CA ILE A 178 22.46 7.31 -3.46
C ILE A 178 23.61 7.94 -2.67
N ASN A 179 23.34 8.60 -1.54
CA ASN A 179 24.36 9.13 -0.62
C ASN A 179 24.55 8.15 0.55
N PRO A 180 25.78 7.64 0.81
CA PRO A 180 26.01 6.66 1.87
C PRO A 180 25.65 7.17 3.27
N ARG A 181 25.64 8.50 3.51
CA ARG A 181 25.22 9.08 4.80
C ARG A 181 23.76 8.77 5.17
N VAL A 182 22.92 8.38 4.20
CA VAL A 182 21.53 7.96 4.46
C VAL A 182 21.46 6.78 5.41
N VAL A 183 22.48 5.92 5.43
CA VAL A 183 22.58 4.76 6.32
C VAL A 183 22.56 5.22 7.77
N ASP A 184 23.42 6.18 8.12
CA ASP A 184 23.51 6.72 9.48
C ASP A 184 22.27 7.51 9.87
N TYR A 185 21.75 8.34 8.96
CA TYR A 185 20.53 9.11 9.22
C TYR A 185 19.33 8.19 9.47
N PHE A 186 19.18 7.14 8.67
CA PHE A 186 18.10 6.16 8.84
C PHE A 186 18.27 5.35 10.13
N ALA A 187 19.50 4.92 10.44
CA ALA A 187 19.80 4.19 11.67
C ALA A 187 19.47 5.01 12.93
N GLY A 188 19.85 6.30 12.94
CA GLY A 188 19.50 7.21 14.04
C GLY A 188 17.99 7.46 14.17
N TYR A 189 17.28 7.59 13.03
CA TYR A 189 15.82 7.66 13.02
C TYR A 189 15.16 6.39 13.56
N ALA A 190 15.62 5.21 13.12
CA ALA A 190 15.13 3.92 13.59
C ALA A 190 15.33 3.76 15.10
N GLU A 191 16.51 4.13 15.63
CA GLU A 191 16.80 4.12 17.07
C GLU A 191 15.77 4.92 17.88
N ILE A 192 15.40 6.12 17.39
CA ILE A 192 14.37 6.95 18.03
C ILE A 192 13.02 6.25 18.00
N CYS A 193 12.62 5.69 16.86
CA CYS A 193 11.37 4.94 16.77
C CYS A 193 11.33 3.75 17.76
N PHE A 194 12.41 2.98 17.86
CA PHE A 194 12.50 1.86 18.81
C PHE A 194 12.41 2.34 20.26
N ALA A 195 13.11 3.41 20.61
CA ALA A 195 13.08 3.97 21.96
C ALA A 195 11.70 4.53 22.34
N ARG A 196 11.01 5.17 21.40
CA ARG A 196 9.73 5.87 21.67
C ARG A 196 8.51 4.96 21.61
N PHE A 197 8.55 3.91 20.79
CA PHE A 197 7.37 3.09 20.50
C PHE A 197 7.54 1.60 20.81
N GLY A 198 8.78 1.10 20.94
CA GLY A 198 9.07 -0.34 21.04
C GLY A 198 8.64 -1.01 22.35
N ASN A 199 8.29 -0.22 23.37
CA ASN A 199 7.61 -0.76 24.55
C ASN A 199 6.25 -1.41 24.19
N ARG A 200 5.59 -0.93 23.12
CA ARG A 200 4.28 -1.37 22.64
C ARG A 200 4.31 -2.05 21.27
N VAL A 201 5.20 -1.63 20.39
CA VAL A 201 5.35 -2.18 19.03
C VAL A 201 6.26 -3.40 19.05
N LYS A 202 5.74 -4.55 18.58
CA LYS A 202 6.46 -5.84 18.57
C LYS A 202 6.76 -6.37 17.17
N LYS A 203 6.27 -5.71 16.13
CA LYS A 203 6.43 -6.08 14.72
C LYS A 203 6.98 -4.91 13.94
N TRP A 204 8.27 -4.95 13.64
CA TRP A 204 8.98 -3.88 12.93
C TRP A 204 9.31 -4.29 11.50
N ILE A 205 9.01 -3.41 10.56
CA ILE A 205 9.43 -3.50 9.16
C ILE A 205 10.34 -2.31 8.91
N THR A 206 11.59 -2.56 8.54
CA THR A 206 12.55 -1.48 8.27
C THR A 206 12.14 -0.67 7.03
N LEU A 207 12.10 -1.31 5.87
CA LEU A 207 11.80 -0.66 4.60
C LEU A 207 10.65 -1.38 3.90
N ASN A 208 9.82 -0.62 3.19
CA ASN A 208 8.86 -1.15 2.22
C ASN A 208 9.38 -1.03 0.79
N GLU A 209 9.38 -2.16 0.07
CA GLU A 209 9.67 -2.27 -1.36
C GLU A 209 10.93 -1.48 -1.80
N PRO A 210 12.13 -1.82 -1.27
CA PRO A 210 13.36 -1.14 -1.67
C PRO A 210 13.63 -1.14 -3.17
N ALA A 211 13.34 -2.26 -3.85
CA ALA A 211 13.49 -2.34 -5.29
C ALA A 211 12.61 -1.30 -6.01
N GLN A 212 11.34 -1.14 -5.60
CA GLN A 212 10.42 -0.18 -6.23
C GLN A 212 10.87 1.26 -6.05
N PHE A 213 11.12 1.73 -4.82
CA PHE A 213 11.45 3.16 -4.66
C PHE A 213 12.82 3.51 -5.25
N CYS A 214 13.76 2.56 -5.29
CA CYS A 214 15.06 2.77 -5.93
C CYS A 214 14.94 2.79 -7.45
N VAL A 215 14.27 1.81 -8.07
CA VAL A 215 14.11 1.75 -9.52
C VAL A 215 13.21 2.88 -10.03
N ASN A 216 12.10 3.18 -9.36
CA ASN A 216 11.17 4.20 -9.82
C ASN A 216 11.60 5.63 -9.47
N GLY A 217 12.33 5.81 -8.36
CA GLY A 217 12.84 7.11 -7.92
C GLY A 217 14.16 7.53 -8.57
N TYR A 218 15.03 6.56 -8.89
CA TYR A 218 16.40 6.78 -9.38
C TYR A 218 16.71 6.12 -10.74
N GLY A 219 15.78 5.32 -11.29
CA GLY A 219 15.93 4.65 -12.58
C GLY A 219 14.97 5.20 -13.64
N THR A 220 13.66 5.00 -13.46
CA THR A 220 12.64 5.47 -14.41
C THR A 220 12.25 6.93 -14.19
N GLY A 221 12.47 7.44 -12.98
CA GLY A 221 12.08 8.79 -12.56
C GLY A 221 10.58 9.04 -12.53
N VAL A 222 9.74 7.99 -12.49
CA VAL A 222 8.27 8.11 -12.35
C VAL A 222 7.85 8.47 -10.94
N HIS A 223 8.63 8.08 -9.93
CA HIS A 223 8.38 8.36 -8.51
C HIS A 223 9.40 9.37 -7.97
N ALA A 224 9.11 9.97 -6.83
CA ALA A 224 10.05 10.87 -6.15
C ALA A 224 11.38 10.16 -5.83
N PRO A 225 12.56 10.81 -5.96
CA PRO A 225 12.77 12.21 -6.36
C PRO A 225 12.77 12.46 -7.88
N GLY A 226 12.48 11.46 -8.70
CA GLY A 226 12.28 11.63 -10.14
C GLY A 226 13.56 11.71 -10.96
N ARG A 227 14.62 11.01 -10.54
CA ARG A 227 15.93 10.96 -11.22
C ARG A 227 15.97 9.85 -12.26
N CYS A 228 16.54 10.15 -13.43
CA CYS A 228 16.75 9.18 -14.50
C CYS A 228 17.71 9.73 -15.59
N SER A 229 18.11 8.85 -16.51
CA SER A 229 18.94 9.22 -17.67
C SER A 229 18.18 10.02 -18.73
N ASP A 230 16.84 9.94 -18.77
CA ASP A 230 16.01 10.73 -19.69
C ASP A 230 16.00 12.21 -19.27
N LYS A 231 16.74 13.04 -20.03
CA LYS A 231 16.91 14.46 -19.74
C LYS A 231 15.67 15.31 -20.03
N SER A 232 14.69 14.78 -20.77
CA SER A 232 13.38 15.42 -20.89
C SER A 232 12.57 15.31 -19.59
N ARG A 233 12.86 14.27 -18.81
CA ARG A 233 12.21 14.00 -17.52
C ARG A 233 13.03 14.54 -16.35
N SER A 234 14.33 14.37 -16.33
CA SER A 234 15.16 14.76 -15.17
C SER A 234 16.46 15.42 -15.60
N PRO A 235 16.81 16.61 -15.06
CA PRO A 235 18.08 17.26 -15.40
C PRO A 235 19.30 16.47 -14.90
N ALA A 236 19.11 15.60 -13.90
CA ALA A 236 20.14 14.77 -13.30
C ALA A 236 19.64 13.33 -13.12
N GLY A 237 20.56 12.39 -12.98
CA GLY A 237 20.24 10.98 -12.87
C GLY A 237 21.04 10.12 -13.83
N ASP A 238 21.30 8.89 -13.40
CA ASP A 238 21.89 7.83 -14.20
C ASP A 238 21.16 6.50 -13.91
N SER A 239 20.25 6.13 -14.79
CA SER A 239 19.46 4.91 -14.73
C SER A 239 20.29 3.62 -14.81
N ALA A 240 21.56 3.70 -15.22
CA ALA A 240 22.46 2.55 -15.28
C ALA A 240 23.13 2.26 -13.93
N VAL A 241 23.19 3.23 -13.01
CA VAL A 241 24.00 3.14 -11.78
C VAL A 241 23.18 3.45 -10.52
N GLU A 242 22.39 4.53 -10.53
CA GLU A 242 21.74 5.05 -9.33
C GLU A 242 20.77 4.06 -8.65
N PRO A 243 19.96 3.25 -9.36
CA PRO A 243 19.13 2.23 -8.73
C PRO A 243 19.94 1.22 -7.91
N TYR A 244 21.12 0.84 -8.40
CA TYR A 244 22.01 -0.11 -7.74
C TYR A 244 22.66 0.46 -6.49
N LEU A 245 23.12 1.71 -6.55
CA LEU A 245 23.61 2.43 -5.38
C LEU A 245 22.52 2.62 -4.34
N ALA A 246 21.31 2.99 -4.76
CA ALA A 246 20.19 3.25 -3.85
C ALA A 246 19.76 1.97 -3.11
N VAL A 247 19.62 0.82 -3.80
CA VAL A 247 19.32 -0.46 -3.13
C VAL A 247 20.47 -0.91 -2.22
N HIS A 248 21.72 -0.69 -2.62
CA HIS A 248 22.87 -1.02 -1.78
C HIS A 248 22.83 -0.28 -0.44
N HIS A 249 22.68 1.04 -0.44
CA HIS A 249 22.56 1.81 0.81
C HIS A 249 21.28 1.48 1.57
N ALA A 250 20.18 1.17 0.89
CA ALA A 250 18.95 0.72 1.56
C ALA A 250 19.18 -0.58 2.36
N LEU A 251 19.89 -1.56 1.78
CA LEU A 251 20.23 -2.80 2.49
C LEU A 251 21.17 -2.56 3.68
N LEU A 252 22.16 -1.68 3.53
CA LEU A 252 23.04 -1.29 4.64
C LEU A 252 22.28 -0.56 5.76
N ALA A 253 21.35 0.34 5.39
CA ALA A 253 20.48 1.03 6.33
C ALA A 253 19.55 0.06 7.09
N HIS A 254 19.02 -0.95 6.39
CA HIS A 254 18.27 -2.05 6.99
C HIS A 254 19.13 -2.81 8.02
N ALA A 255 20.33 -3.25 7.64
CA ALA A 255 21.23 -3.99 8.54
C ALA A 255 21.60 -3.16 9.78
N ALA A 256 21.95 -1.89 9.61
CA ALA A 256 22.28 -0.98 10.70
C ALA A 256 21.11 -0.80 11.70
N ALA A 257 19.88 -0.62 11.20
CA ALA A 257 18.70 -0.50 12.05
C ALA A 257 18.41 -1.81 12.83
N VAL A 258 18.58 -2.97 12.19
CA VAL A 258 18.40 -4.27 12.84
C VAL A 258 19.45 -4.50 13.91
N GLU A 259 20.71 -4.17 13.63
CA GLU A 259 21.80 -4.29 14.59
C GLU A 259 21.55 -3.43 15.84
N ILE A 260 21.09 -2.18 15.66
CA ILE A 260 20.66 -1.30 16.75
C ILE A 260 19.52 -1.94 17.55
N TYR A 261 18.48 -2.42 16.87
CA TYR A 261 17.33 -3.04 17.54
C TYR A 261 17.77 -4.21 18.42
N ARG A 262 18.57 -5.11 17.88
CA ARG A 262 19.02 -6.32 18.58
C ARG A 262 19.94 -6.02 19.75
N LYS A 263 20.89 -5.09 19.58
CA LYS A 263 21.87 -4.77 20.62
C LYS A 263 21.27 -3.96 21.77
N LYS A 264 20.33 -3.06 21.47
CA LYS A 264 19.85 -2.06 22.45
C LYS A 264 18.44 -2.31 22.96
N PHE A 265 17.57 -2.98 22.20
CA PHE A 265 16.13 -2.97 22.47
C PHE A 265 15.48 -4.35 22.51
N GLN A 266 15.92 -5.32 21.69
CA GLN A 266 15.18 -6.57 21.48
C GLN A 266 15.05 -7.42 22.76
N SER A 267 16.09 -7.48 23.59
CA SER A 267 16.06 -8.25 24.84
C SER A 267 15.02 -7.75 25.84
N GLU A 268 14.80 -6.44 25.90
CA GLU A 268 13.82 -5.81 26.80
C GLU A 268 12.43 -5.73 26.16
N GLN A 269 12.36 -5.45 24.87
CA GLN A 269 11.11 -5.19 24.17
C GLN A 269 10.45 -6.47 23.63
N GLY A 270 11.21 -7.53 23.35
CA GLY A 270 10.69 -8.81 22.88
C GLY A 270 10.01 -8.77 21.50
N GLY A 271 10.31 -7.77 20.68
CA GLY A 271 9.77 -7.68 19.31
C GLY A 271 10.64 -8.40 18.28
N VAL A 272 10.12 -8.48 17.06
CA VAL A 272 10.80 -9.02 15.88
C VAL A 272 10.87 -7.97 14.78
N ILE A 273 11.89 -8.07 13.94
CA ILE A 273 12.17 -7.10 12.88
C ILE A 273 12.40 -7.77 11.52
N GLY A 274 11.86 -7.16 10.46
CA GLY A 274 11.93 -7.67 9.10
C GLY A 274 12.04 -6.58 8.04
N LEU A 275 11.84 -7.01 6.80
CA LEU A 275 11.88 -6.20 5.58
C LEU A 275 10.68 -6.59 4.71
N ALA A 276 9.97 -5.62 4.13
CA ALA A 276 8.88 -5.89 3.20
C ALA A 276 9.38 -5.74 1.76
N CYS A 277 9.34 -6.83 0.99
CA CYS A 277 9.82 -6.92 -0.37
C CYS A 277 8.65 -7.08 -1.34
N ASP A 278 8.65 -6.32 -2.42
CA ASP A 278 7.76 -6.59 -3.55
C ASP A 278 8.27 -7.76 -4.38
N GLY A 279 7.34 -8.49 -4.98
CA GLY A 279 7.67 -9.57 -5.88
C GLY A 279 6.51 -9.99 -6.74
N GLU A 280 6.83 -10.36 -7.98
CA GLU A 280 5.91 -10.99 -8.91
C GLU A 280 6.36 -12.43 -9.17
N TRP A 281 5.41 -13.37 -9.27
CA TRP A 281 5.74 -14.65 -9.89
C TRP A 281 6.08 -14.45 -11.38
N SER A 282 7.19 -15.05 -11.80
CA SER A 282 7.65 -15.07 -13.18
C SER A 282 7.42 -16.45 -13.76
N GLU A 283 6.40 -16.59 -14.61
CA GLU A 283 6.13 -17.83 -15.33
C GLU A 283 6.96 -17.86 -16.62
N PRO A 284 7.70 -18.95 -16.92
CA PRO A 284 8.34 -19.12 -18.21
C PRO A 284 7.33 -18.98 -19.37
N PHE A 285 7.66 -18.21 -20.40
CA PHE A 285 6.78 -18.01 -21.56
C PHE A 285 6.61 -19.29 -22.39
N THR A 286 7.63 -20.14 -22.41
CA THR A 286 7.61 -21.50 -22.93
C THR A 286 8.36 -22.45 -22.00
N GLU A 287 8.29 -23.75 -22.26
CA GLU A 287 9.06 -24.76 -21.53
C GLU A 287 10.55 -24.80 -21.92
N SER A 288 11.02 -23.90 -22.79
CA SER A 288 12.42 -23.90 -23.20
C SER A 288 13.35 -23.56 -22.02
N PRO A 289 14.56 -24.14 -21.95
CA PRO A 289 15.53 -23.82 -20.91
C PRO A 289 15.85 -22.32 -20.80
N GLU A 290 15.85 -21.61 -21.93
CA GLU A 290 16.15 -20.17 -22.00
C GLU A 290 15.06 -19.34 -21.30
N ASP A 291 13.78 -19.65 -21.54
CA ASP A 291 12.66 -18.96 -20.90
C ASP A 291 12.54 -19.34 -19.42
N GLN A 292 12.86 -20.59 -19.05
CA GLN A 292 12.94 -21.00 -17.65
C GLN A 292 14.03 -20.24 -16.88
N GLN A 293 15.22 -20.12 -17.47
CA GLN A 293 16.31 -19.32 -16.90
C GLN A 293 15.95 -17.83 -16.86
N ALA A 294 15.25 -17.31 -17.87
CA ALA A 294 14.79 -15.92 -17.88
C ALA A 294 13.78 -15.63 -16.77
N ALA A 295 12.83 -16.53 -16.55
CA ALA A 295 11.88 -16.45 -15.45
C ALA A 295 12.59 -16.45 -14.09
N GLN A 296 13.54 -17.37 -13.87
CA GLN A 296 14.36 -17.41 -12.66
C GLN A 296 15.16 -16.11 -12.46
N ARG A 297 15.84 -15.63 -13.50
CA ARG A 297 16.59 -14.36 -13.45
C ARG A 297 15.69 -13.18 -13.06
N ARG A 298 14.46 -13.09 -13.58
CA ARG A 298 13.55 -12.00 -13.22
C ARG A 298 13.21 -11.99 -11.73
N ILE A 299 12.91 -13.17 -11.15
CA ILE A 299 12.65 -13.29 -9.71
C ILE A 299 13.90 -12.91 -8.91
N GLU A 300 15.08 -13.34 -9.35
CA GLU A 300 16.35 -13.00 -8.70
C GLU A 300 16.66 -11.50 -8.78
N PHE A 301 16.39 -10.83 -9.91
CA PHE A 301 16.57 -9.37 -10.05
C PHE A 301 15.59 -8.53 -9.22
N GLN A 302 14.47 -9.12 -8.77
CA GLN A 302 13.48 -8.42 -7.95
C GLN A 302 13.61 -8.82 -6.48
N LEU A 303 13.25 -10.06 -6.14
CA LEU A 303 13.25 -10.53 -4.76
C LEU A 303 14.65 -10.99 -4.31
N GLY A 304 15.37 -11.70 -5.17
CA GLY A 304 16.75 -12.15 -4.86
C GLY A 304 17.70 -10.98 -4.61
N TRP A 305 17.53 -9.87 -5.31
CA TRP A 305 18.32 -8.66 -5.16
C TRP A 305 18.33 -8.12 -3.72
N LEU A 306 17.21 -8.30 -3.01
CA LEU A 306 17.05 -7.87 -1.62
C LEU A 306 17.39 -8.97 -0.62
N LEU A 307 16.99 -10.22 -0.89
CA LEU A 307 17.10 -11.31 0.09
C LEU A 307 18.41 -12.10 0.00
N ASP A 308 18.99 -12.30 -1.18
CA ASP A 308 20.26 -13.05 -1.29
C ASP A 308 21.39 -12.40 -0.47
N PRO A 309 21.54 -11.05 -0.40
CA PRO A 309 22.52 -10.44 0.49
C PRO A 309 22.31 -10.80 1.97
N ILE A 310 21.07 -10.98 2.42
CA ILE A 310 20.73 -11.30 3.81
C ILE A 310 20.95 -12.79 4.11
N PHE A 311 20.61 -13.67 3.18
CA PHE A 311 20.69 -15.13 3.36
C PHE A 311 22.06 -15.71 2.99
N PHE A 312 22.66 -15.22 1.91
CA PHE A 312 23.86 -15.77 1.31
C PHE A 312 25.07 -14.83 1.41
N GLY A 313 24.86 -13.54 1.66
CA GLY A 313 25.93 -12.56 1.87
C GLY A 313 26.44 -11.90 0.58
N ASP A 314 25.80 -12.12 -0.55
CA ASP A 314 26.06 -11.37 -1.78
C ASP A 314 24.78 -11.28 -2.63
N TYR A 315 24.79 -10.42 -3.64
CA TYR A 315 23.72 -10.35 -4.66
C TYR A 315 23.66 -11.62 -5.51
N PRO A 316 22.51 -11.89 -6.18
CA PRO A 316 22.38 -13.04 -7.06
C PRO A 316 23.46 -13.08 -8.15
N GLU A 317 23.96 -14.27 -8.46
CA GLU A 317 25.01 -14.48 -9.46
C GLU A 317 24.62 -13.93 -10.84
N CYS A 318 23.35 -14.08 -11.25
CA CYS A 318 22.87 -13.53 -12.51
C CYS A 318 22.98 -11.99 -12.57
N MET A 319 22.83 -11.31 -11.42
CA MET A 319 23.02 -9.85 -11.35
C MET A 319 24.50 -9.49 -11.42
N ARG A 320 25.37 -10.23 -10.74
CA ARG A 320 26.83 -10.04 -10.84
C ARG A 320 27.31 -10.14 -12.29
N GLN A 321 26.81 -11.12 -13.03
CA GLN A 321 27.15 -11.34 -14.44
C GLN A 321 26.61 -10.25 -15.36
N ASN A 322 25.33 -9.87 -15.22
CA ASN A 322 24.68 -8.97 -16.16
C ASN A 322 24.96 -7.49 -15.87
N VAL A 323 25.07 -7.11 -14.60
CA VAL A 323 25.26 -5.71 -14.19
C VAL A 323 26.74 -5.34 -14.13
N GLY A 324 27.60 -6.29 -13.72
CA GLY A 324 29.05 -6.10 -13.60
C GLY A 324 29.41 -5.06 -12.53
N ASP A 325 30.37 -4.19 -12.86
CA ASP A 325 30.96 -3.23 -11.92
C ASP A 325 29.99 -2.14 -11.43
N ARG A 326 28.84 -1.97 -12.09
CA ARG A 326 27.79 -1.04 -11.66
C ARG A 326 27.04 -1.55 -10.42
N LEU A 327 27.12 -2.85 -10.12
CA LEU A 327 26.55 -3.45 -8.92
C LEU A 327 27.58 -3.40 -7.79
N PRO A 328 27.35 -2.63 -6.70
CA PRO A 328 28.32 -2.49 -5.62
C PRO A 328 28.69 -3.83 -4.97
N ARG A 329 29.83 -3.87 -4.30
CA ARG A 329 30.29 -5.03 -3.52
C ARG A 329 30.21 -4.70 -2.04
N PHE A 330 29.77 -5.67 -1.26
CA PHE A 330 29.80 -5.58 0.19
C PHE A 330 31.21 -5.90 0.70
N THR A 331 31.66 -5.16 1.70
CA THR A 331 32.82 -5.47 2.53
C THR A 331 32.53 -6.65 3.46
N ALA A 332 33.57 -7.24 4.05
CA ALA A 332 33.39 -8.37 4.97
C ALA A 332 32.53 -7.98 6.19
N GLU A 333 32.69 -6.76 6.68
CA GLU A 333 31.93 -6.19 7.79
C GLU A 333 30.46 -6.01 7.43
N GLU A 334 30.17 -5.47 6.24
CA GLU A 334 28.80 -5.30 5.74
C GLU A 334 28.10 -6.65 5.53
N ILE A 335 28.80 -7.64 4.97
CA ILE A 335 28.29 -9.02 4.85
C ILE A 335 27.95 -9.58 6.23
N SER A 336 28.81 -9.37 7.23
CA SER A 336 28.55 -9.84 8.59
C SER A 336 27.33 -9.17 9.23
N SER A 337 27.05 -7.90 8.93
CA SER A 337 25.89 -7.17 9.47
C SER A 337 24.59 -7.56 8.74
N LEU A 338 24.65 -7.73 7.41
CA LEU A 338 23.52 -8.18 6.58
C LEU A 338 23.11 -9.61 6.89
N ARG A 339 24.09 -10.51 7.06
CA ARG A 339 23.77 -11.89 7.38
C ARG A 339 23.03 -11.94 8.69
N ARG A 340 21.88 -12.61 8.67
CA ARG A 340 20.96 -12.77 9.81
C ARG A 340 20.16 -11.51 10.12
N SER A 341 20.16 -10.44 9.34
CA SER A 341 19.47 -9.18 9.67
C SER A 341 17.93 -9.24 9.59
N LEU A 342 17.31 -10.40 9.74
CA LEU A 342 15.88 -10.58 9.54
C LEU A 342 15.32 -11.69 10.43
N ASP A 343 14.18 -11.41 11.08
CA ASP A 343 13.40 -12.39 11.86
C ASP A 343 12.19 -12.94 11.07
N TYR A 344 11.68 -12.17 10.11
CA TYR A 344 10.61 -12.57 9.19
C TYR A 344 10.63 -11.75 7.89
N ILE A 345 10.06 -12.29 6.82
CA ILE A 345 9.95 -11.61 5.51
C ILE A 345 8.53 -11.06 5.35
N GLY A 346 8.41 -9.77 5.03
CA GLY A 346 7.18 -9.21 4.50
C GLY A 346 7.14 -9.38 2.98
N ILE A 347 6.05 -9.90 2.43
CA ILE A 347 5.86 -10.06 0.99
C ILE A 347 4.70 -9.18 0.53
N ASN A 348 5.01 -8.29 -0.40
CA ASN A 348 4.04 -7.52 -1.16
C ASN A 348 3.91 -8.17 -2.54
N HIS A 349 2.79 -8.82 -2.82
CA HIS A 349 2.61 -9.53 -4.09
C HIS A 349 1.23 -9.23 -4.65
N TYR A 350 1.18 -8.76 -5.89
CA TYR A 350 -0.06 -8.30 -6.53
C TYR A 350 -0.40 -9.07 -7.80
N THR A 351 0.60 -9.51 -8.56
CA THR A 351 0.42 -9.99 -9.94
C THR A 351 1.55 -10.96 -10.35
N SER A 352 1.51 -11.40 -11.61
CA SER A 352 2.51 -12.29 -12.20
C SER A 352 2.69 -11.96 -13.68
N ARG A 353 3.77 -12.46 -14.29
CA ARG A 353 4.08 -12.26 -15.72
C ARG A 353 4.56 -13.53 -16.39
N TYR A 354 4.27 -13.65 -17.69
CA TYR A 354 5.04 -14.54 -18.54
C TYR A 354 6.37 -13.87 -18.88
N VAL A 355 7.45 -14.64 -18.91
CA VAL A 355 8.80 -14.13 -19.11
C VAL A 355 9.50 -14.95 -20.17
N LYS A 356 10.03 -14.25 -21.17
CA LYS A 356 10.88 -14.82 -22.22
C LYS A 356 12.30 -14.29 -22.13
N ALA A 357 13.26 -15.09 -22.57
CA ALA A 357 14.64 -14.64 -22.73
C ALA A 357 14.70 -13.46 -23.72
N ALA A 358 15.38 -12.39 -23.35
CA ALA A 358 15.68 -11.32 -24.30
C ALA A 358 16.87 -11.73 -25.19
N PRO A 359 16.90 -11.31 -26.46
CA PRO A 359 18.11 -11.43 -27.27
C PRO A 359 19.24 -10.60 -26.66
N ALA A 360 20.49 -10.96 -26.99
CA ALA A 360 21.66 -10.22 -26.54
C ALA A 360 21.51 -8.73 -26.85
N PRO A 361 21.75 -7.82 -25.87
CA PRO A 361 21.61 -6.39 -26.10
C PRO A 361 22.60 -5.94 -27.19
N LYS A 362 22.13 -5.07 -28.08
CA LYS A 362 23.03 -4.42 -29.05
C LYS A 362 23.89 -3.42 -28.29
N VAL A 363 25.11 -3.13 -28.79
CA VAL A 363 26.02 -2.13 -28.20
C VAL A 363 25.35 -0.76 -27.98
N THR A 364 24.32 -0.45 -28.78
CA THR A 364 23.57 0.81 -28.73
C THR A 364 22.39 0.80 -27.75
N THR A 365 22.08 -0.31 -27.08
CA THR A 365 20.95 -0.38 -26.15
C THR A 365 21.29 0.38 -24.87
N PRO A 366 20.51 1.41 -24.48
CA PRO A 366 20.74 2.11 -23.22
C PRO A 366 20.60 1.15 -22.04
N VAL A 367 21.69 1.00 -21.29
CA VAL A 367 21.76 0.09 -20.16
C VAL A 367 21.00 0.68 -18.96
N ASN A 368 20.16 -0.13 -18.33
CA ASN A 368 19.41 0.18 -17.11
C ASN A 368 18.92 -1.12 -16.44
N TYR A 369 18.33 -0.98 -15.26
CA TYR A 369 17.76 -2.09 -14.48
C TYR A 369 16.90 -3.08 -15.29
N PHE A 370 16.06 -2.61 -16.22
CA PHE A 370 15.18 -3.49 -16.99
C PHE A 370 15.92 -4.22 -18.11
N THR A 371 16.85 -3.55 -18.79
CA THR A 371 17.64 -4.19 -19.86
C THR A 371 18.65 -5.18 -19.28
N ASP A 372 19.17 -4.90 -18.09
CA ASP A 372 20.14 -5.76 -17.39
C ASP A 372 19.56 -7.12 -17.00
N GLN A 373 18.24 -7.25 -16.84
CA GLN A 373 17.61 -8.55 -16.59
C GLN A 373 17.76 -9.51 -17.77
N ALA A 374 17.96 -8.99 -18.99
CA ALA A 374 17.94 -9.76 -20.24
C ALA A 374 16.67 -10.63 -20.37
N VAL A 375 15.51 -10.00 -20.11
CA VAL A 375 14.18 -10.63 -20.24
C VAL A 375 13.22 -9.71 -20.97
N VAL A 376 12.14 -10.30 -21.50
CA VAL A 376 10.96 -9.56 -21.94
C VAL A 376 9.74 -10.14 -21.24
N THR A 377 8.87 -9.28 -20.71
CA THR A 377 7.62 -9.71 -20.09
C THR A 377 6.49 -9.74 -21.11
N ALA A 378 5.57 -10.67 -20.91
CA ALA A 378 4.31 -10.75 -21.62
C ALA A 378 3.14 -10.95 -20.64
N THR A 379 1.97 -10.47 -21.06
CA THR A 379 0.69 -10.60 -20.33
C THR A 379 -0.22 -11.63 -20.97
N GLU A 380 0.21 -12.22 -22.08
CA GLU A 380 -0.43 -13.33 -22.78
C GLU A 380 0.61 -14.42 -23.03
N SER A 381 0.16 -15.68 -23.07
CA SER A 381 0.99 -16.81 -23.44
C SER A 381 1.27 -16.83 -24.95
N LYS A 382 2.11 -17.76 -25.41
CA LYS A 382 2.37 -18.00 -26.85
C LYS A 382 1.09 -18.27 -27.66
N MET A 383 0.05 -18.80 -27.01
CA MET A 383 -1.24 -19.10 -27.64
C MET A 383 -2.27 -17.96 -27.51
N GLY A 384 -1.85 -16.78 -27.03
CA GLY A 384 -2.74 -15.62 -26.85
C GLY A 384 -3.66 -15.71 -25.63
N VAL A 385 -3.39 -16.63 -24.69
CA VAL A 385 -4.17 -16.74 -23.45
C VAL A 385 -3.67 -15.71 -22.44
N PRO A 386 -4.51 -14.77 -21.96
CA PRO A 386 -4.11 -13.81 -20.93
C PRO A 386 -3.64 -14.51 -19.66
N ILE A 387 -2.64 -13.94 -18.98
CA ILE A 387 -2.13 -14.49 -17.72
C ILE A 387 -3.17 -14.45 -16.59
N GLY A 388 -4.09 -13.49 -16.67
CA GLY A 388 -5.21 -13.30 -15.77
C GLY A 388 -6.10 -12.17 -16.26
N GLU A 389 -7.21 -11.93 -15.57
CA GLU A 389 -8.04 -10.74 -15.79
C GLU A 389 -7.28 -9.50 -15.30
N ARG A 390 -7.35 -8.39 -16.05
CA ARG A 390 -6.70 -7.12 -15.67
C ARG A 390 -7.60 -6.29 -14.74
N ALA A 391 -7.02 -5.70 -13.70
CA ALA A 391 -7.67 -4.70 -12.87
C ALA A 391 -7.61 -3.30 -13.52
N ALA A 392 -7.77 -2.22 -12.74
CA ALA A 392 -7.76 -0.87 -13.31
C ALA A 392 -6.35 -0.39 -13.68
N SER A 393 -5.32 -0.76 -12.92
CA SER A 393 -3.94 -0.46 -13.25
C SER A 393 -3.44 -1.32 -14.40
N GLU A 394 -2.72 -0.70 -15.35
CA GLU A 394 -2.22 -1.41 -16.55
C GLU A 394 -1.28 -2.57 -16.22
N TRP A 395 -0.60 -2.48 -15.08
CA TRP A 395 0.32 -3.48 -14.58
C TRP A 395 -0.36 -4.57 -13.73
N LEU A 396 -1.61 -4.42 -13.29
CA LEU A 396 -2.19 -5.35 -12.33
C LEU A 396 -3.09 -6.37 -13.03
N TYR A 397 -2.60 -7.62 -13.09
CA TYR A 397 -3.38 -8.79 -13.50
C TYR A 397 -3.65 -9.69 -12.30
N MET A 398 -4.87 -10.20 -12.18
CA MET A 398 -5.31 -11.06 -11.08
C MET A 398 -4.85 -12.51 -11.35
N VAL A 399 -3.78 -12.94 -10.67
CA VAL A 399 -3.10 -14.22 -10.92
C VAL A 399 -2.84 -14.96 -9.59
N PRO A 400 -3.88 -15.47 -8.91
CA PRO A 400 -3.72 -16.06 -7.59
C PRO A 400 -2.85 -17.32 -7.57
N TRP A 401 -2.84 -18.12 -8.64
CA TRP A 401 -1.93 -19.27 -8.73
C TRP A 401 -0.45 -18.86 -8.72
N GLY A 402 -0.13 -17.64 -9.13
CA GLY A 402 1.21 -17.07 -9.04
C GLY A 402 1.66 -16.85 -7.61
N MET A 403 0.77 -16.43 -6.70
CA MET A 403 1.08 -16.29 -5.27
C MET A 403 1.52 -17.63 -4.65
N GLU A 404 0.85 -18.73 -4.98
CA GLU A 404 1.23 -20.05 -4.49
C GLU A 404 2.63 -20.45 -4.97
N LYS A 405 2.90 -20.31 -6.28
CA LYS A 405 4.22 -20.62 -6.85
C LYS A 405 5.32 -19.74 -6.25
N PHE A 406 5.03 -18.45 -6.06
CA PHE A 406 5.96 -17.50 -5.46
C PHE A 406 6.32 -17.86 -4.03
N LEU A 407 5.32 -18.20 -3.20
CA LEU A 407 5.56 -18.63 -1.81
C LEU A 407 6.32 -19.95 -1.74
N ASN A 408 6.04 -20.90 -2.63
CA ASN A 408 6.81 -22.15 -2.70
C ASN A 408 8.27 -21.87 -3.08
N TRP A 409 8.53 -20.99 -4.05
CA TRP A 409 9.89 -20.61 -4.43
C TRP A 409 10.67 -19.96 -3.28
N ILE A 410 10.03 -19.07 -2.50
CA ILE A 410 10.63 -18.46 -1.30
C ILE A 410 10.95 -19.54 -0.26
N THR A 411 10.00 -20.45 -0.04
CA THR A 411 10.09 -21.55 0.91
C THR A 411 11.27 -22.47 0.57
N ASP A 412 11.43 -22.82 -0.69
CA ASP A 412 12.50 -23.69 -1.18
C ASP A 412 13.87 -23.00 -1.15
N ARG A 413 13.95 -21.74 -1.63
CA ARG A 413 15.23 -21.02 -1.74
C ARG A 413 15.81 -20.63 -0.38
N TYR A 414 14.97 -20.16 0.54
CA TYR A 414 15.42 -19.53 1.78
C TYR A 414 15.18 -20.38 3.03
N ASN A 415 14.99 -21.70 2.83
CA ASN A 415 14.81 -22.66 3.91
C ASN A 415 13.63 -22.31 4.84
N ARG A 416 12.45 -22.12 4.23
CA ARG A 416 11.16 -21.95 4.91
C ARG A 416 11.14 -20.83 5.97
N PRO A 417 11.48 -19.58 5.61
CA PRO A 417 11.47 -18.48 6.56
C PRO A 417 10.04 -18.11 6.98
N PRO A 418 9.83 -17.49 8.16
CA PRO A 418 8.54 -16.91 8.52
C PRO A 418 8.15 -15.79 7.54
N ILE A 419 6.93 -15.86 7.02
CA ILE A 419 6.41 -14.93 6.01
C ILE A 419 5.12 -14.26 6.50
N PHE A 420 5.00 -12.97 6.28
CA PHE A 420 3.73 -12.24 6.32
C PHE A 420 3.45 -11.68 4.92
N ILE A 421 2.24 -11.89 4.40
CA ILE A 421 1.80 -11.17 3.19
C ILE A 421 1.46 -9.76 3.63
N THR A 422 2.38 -8.80 3.47
CA THR A 422 2.28 -7.45 4.03
C THR A 422 1.50 -6.49 3.14
N GLU A 423 1.32 -6.83 1.86
CA GLU A 423 0.38 -6.21 0.92
C GLU A 423 -0.15 -7.23 -0.10
N ASN A 424 -1.45 -7.22 -0.31
CA ASN A 424 -2.11 -7.86 -1.45
C ASN A 424 -3.45 -7.16 -1.71
N GLY A 425 -3.77 -6.89 -2.98
CA GLY A 425 -5.02 -6.19 -3.34
C GLY A 425 -5.14 -5.89 -4.83
N MET A 426 -6.22 -5.22 -5.20
CA MET A 426 -6.46 -4.74 -6.56
C MET A 426 -7.16 -3.39 -6.55
N ASP A 427 -7.01 -2.64 -7.64
CA ASP A 427 -7.57 -1.32 -7.81
C ASP A 427 -8.77 -1.27 -8.76
N ASP A 428 -9.73 -0.41 -8.38
CA ASP A 428 -10.78 0.04 -9.29
C ASP A 428 -10.40 1.41 -9.87
N GLN A 429 -10.91 1.70 -11.05
CA GLN A 429 -10.79 3.04 -11.63
C GLN A 429 -11.76 3.99 -10.90
N ASP A 430 -11.31 5.21 -10.58
CA ASP A 430 -12.22 6.27 -10.10
C ASP A 430 -13.04 6.85 -11.26
N ASP A 431 -13.99 6.06 -11.75
CA ASP A 431 -14.86 6.47 -12.84
C ASP A 431 -16.12 7.15 -12.29
N LYS A 432 -16.11 8.49 -12.28
CA LYS A 432 -17.23 9.30 -11.82
C LYS A 432 -18.48 9.21 -12.73
N THR A 433 -18.39 8.54 -13.89
CA THR A 433 -19.57 8.26 -14.74
C THR A 433 -20.40 7.11 -14.20
N ILE A 434 -19.82 6.26 -13.33
CA ILE A 434 -20.51 5.15 -12.68
C ILE A 434 -21.16 5.64 -11.37
N PRO A 435 -22.46 5.38 -11.15
CA PRO A 435 -23.14 5.73 -9.90
C PRO A 435 -22.43 5.16 -8.67
N LEU A 436 -22.40 5.93 -7.58
CA LEU A 436 -21.74 5.53 -6.34
C LEU A 436 -22.16 4.14 -5.81
N PRO A 437 -23.45 3.75 -5.79
CA PRO A 437 -23.84 2.40 -5.35
C PRO A 437 -23.18 1.27 -6.16
N GLU A 438 -22.94 1.48 -7.46
CA GLU A 438 -22.26 0.51 -8.32
C GLU A 438 -20.75 0.50 -8.04
N ARG A 439 -20.13 1.66 -7.80
CA ARG A 439 -18.72 1.75 -7.38
C ARG A 439 -18.45 1.09 -6.02
N LEU A 440 -19.43 1.09 -5.12
CA LEU A 440 -19.33 0.38 -3.84
C LEU A 440 -19.53 -1.14 -3.98
N HIS A 441 -20.06 -1.63 -5.11
CA HIS A 441 -20.31 -3.05 -5.36
C HIS A 441 -19.10 -3.78 -5.97
N ASP A 442 -17.98 -3.79 -5.26
CA ASP A 442 -16.66 -4.25 -5.71
C ASP A 442 -16.46 -5.79 -5.68
N THR A 443 -17.38 -6.55 -6.28
CA THR A 443 -17.31 -8.03 -6.29
C THR A 443 -16.04 -8.60 -6.92
N LYS A 444 -15.39 -7.85 -7.83
CA LYS A 444 -14.08 -8.23 -8.37
C LYS A 444 -13.00 -8.30 -7.29
N ARG A 445 -12.97 -7.34 -6.36
CA ARG A 445 -12.05 -7.32 -5.21
C ARG A 445 -12.29 -8.51 -4.29
N ILE A 446 -13.55 -8.89 -4.07
CA ILE A 446 -13.90 -10.11 -3.31
C ILE A 446 -13.27 -11.35 -3.97
N ARG A 447 -13.51 -11.56 -5.27
CA ARG A 447 -12.96 -12.71 -6.02
C ARG A 447 -11.43 -12.72 -6.02
N TYR A 448 -10.81 -11.55 -6.11
CA TYR A 448 -9.36 -11.40 -5.99
C TYR A 448 -8.86 -11.94 -4.65
N HIS A 449 -9.37 -11.42 -3.53
CA HIS A 449 -8.91 -11.83 -2.21
C HIS A 449 -9.22 -13.31 -1.92
N GLN A 450 -10.38 -13.80 -2.34
CA GLN A 450 -10.71 -15.24 -2.27
C GLN A 450 -9.64 -16.10 -2.94
N GLY A 451 -9.31 -15.80 -4.20
CA GLY A 451 -8.33 -16.56 -4.97
C GLY A 451 -6.93 -16.52 -4.34
N TYR A 452 -6.46 -15.34 -3.93
CA TYR A 452 -5.12 -15.17 -3.35
C TYR A 452 -5.00 -15.79 -1.96
N MET A 453 -6.04 -15.68 -1.12
CA MET A 453 -6.07 -16.36 0.17
C MET A 453 -6.10 -17.89 0.02
N ALA A 454 -6.85 -18.42 -0.96
CA ALA A 454 -6.82 -19.84 -1.25
C ALA A 454 -5.42 -20.31 -1.68
N ALA A 455 -4.72 -19.50 -2.48
CA ALA A 455 -3.33 -19.76 -2.88
C ALA A 455 -2.36 -19.77 -1.69
N VAL A 456 -2.53 -18.84 -0.73
CA VAL A 456 -1.78 -18.85 0.53
C VAL A 456 -2.03 -20.13 1.32
N VAL A 457 -3.29 -20.55 1.48
CA VAL A 457 -3.64 -21.80 2.18
C VAL A 457 -2.99 -23.01 1.49
N ARG A 458 -3.00 -23.07 0.16
CA ARG A 458 -2.33 -24.17 -0.59
C ARG A 458 -0.82 -24.16 -0.40
N ALA A 459 -0.16 -23.00 -0.40
CA ALA A 459 1.26 -22.89 -0.10
C ALA A 459 1.59 -23.33 1.34
N MET A 460 0.76 -22.94 2.32
CA MET A 460 0.91 -23.38 3.72
C MET A 460 0.80 -24.90 3.86
N ARG A 461 -0.17 -25.52 3.17
CA ARG A 461 -0.31 -27.00 3.12
C ARG A 461 0.91 -27.69 2.49
N LYS A 462 1.65 -27.00 1.62
CA LYS A 462 2.91 -27.47 1.02
C LYS A 462 4.16 -27.15 1.88
N GLY A 463 4.00 -26.44 2.99
CA GLY A 463 5.07 -26.19 3.96
C GLY A 463 5.54 -24.74 4.06
N ALA A 464 4.96 -23.79 3.33
CA ALA A 464 5.27 -22.38 3.51
C ALA A 464 4.85 -21.90 4.93
N ASP A 465 5.76 -21.24 5.65
CA ASP A 465 5.47 -20.67 6.98
C ASP A 465 4.86 -19.27 6.85
N VAL A 466 3.64 -19.19 6.35
CA VAL A 466 2.89 -17.94 6.22
C VAL A 466 2.06 -17.71 7.48
N ARG A 467 2.25 -16.57 8.15
CA ARG A 467 1.69 -16.26 9.47
C ARG A 467 0.67 -15.13 9.46
N GLY A 468 0.52 -14.43 8.34
CA GLY A 468 -0.51 -13.40 8.24
C GLY A 468 -0.72 -12.86 6.84
N TYR A 469 -1.83 -12.14 6.69
CA TYR A 469 -2.29 -11.54 5.44
C TYR A 469 -2.83 -10.12 5.67
N PHE A 470 -2.26 -9.16 4.96
CA PHE A 470 -2.60 -7.74 5.03
C PHE A 470 -3.17 -7.25 3.70
N VAL A 471 -4.41 -6.77 3.75
CA VAL A 471 -5.08 -6.18 2.58
C VAL A 471 -4.49 -4.81 2.27
N TRP A 472 -4.05 -4.62 1.03
CA TRP A 472 -3.80 -3.31 0.46
C TRP A 472 -5.06 -2.84 -0.30
N SER A 473 -5.88 -1.97 0.26
CA SER A 473 -5.67 -1.16 1.47
C SER A 473 -6.92 -1.05 2.35
N LEU A 474 -6.78 -0.46 3.55
CA LEU A 474 -7.95 -0.15 4.39
C LEU A 474 -8.90 0.81 3.68
N VAL A 475 -8.37 1.97 3.27
CA VAL A 475 -9.10 3.07 2.64
C VAL A 475 -8.50 3.37 1.27
N ASP A 476 -9.31 3.87 0.35
CA ASP A 476 -8.80 4.48 -0.88
C ASP A 476 -7.85 5.62 -0.50
N ASN A 477 -6.76 5.79 -1.25
CA ASN A 477 -5.65 6.63 -0.84
C ASN A 477 -4.92 7.25 -2.05
N PHE A 478 -3.84 7.99 -1.80
CA PHE A 478 -3.03 8.59 -2.86
C PHE A 478 -2.10 7.54 -3.50
N GLU A 479 -2.41 7.09 -4.71
CA GLU A 479 -1.65 6.05 -5.42
C GLU A 479 -0.49 6.67 -6.22
N TRP A 480 0.43 7.33 -5.51
CA TRP A 480 1.71 7.79 -6.05
C TRP A 480 1.57 8.60 -7.34
N SER A 481 2.24 8.20 -8.43
CA SER A 481 2.16 8.87 -9.74
C SER A 481 0.76 8.81 -10.38
N GLN A 482 -0.13 7.92 -9.94
CA GLN A 482 -1.51 7.82 -10.40
C GLN A 482 -2.47 8.75 -9.63
N GLY A 483 -2.01 9.42 -8.58
CA GLY A 483 -2.84 10.31 -7.77
C GLY A 483 -4.03 9.57 -7.15
N TYR A 484 -5.24 10.12 -7.24
CA TYR A 484 -6.44 9.48 -6.70
C TYR A 484 -7.29 8.75 -7.76
N THR A 485 -6.71 8.50 -8.93
CA THR A 485 -7.42 7.86 -10.05
C THR A 485 -7.64 6.35 -9.86
N LYS A 486 -6.89 5.73 -8.95
CA LYS A 486 -6.99 4.31 -8.58
C LYS A 486 -7.50 4.16 -7.15
N LYS A 487 -8.34 3.16 -6.92
CA LYS A 487 -9.06 2.93 -5.66
C LYS A 487 -8.76 1.54 -5.14
N PHE A 488 -7.79 1.41 -4.22
CA PHE A 488 -7.37 0.13 -3.63
C PHE A 488 -8.15 -0.27 -2.36
N GLY A 489 -8.81 0.67 -1.70
CA GLY A 489 -9.34 0.50 -0.36
C GLY A 489 -10.54 -0.43 -0.26
N LEU A 490 -10.71 -1.06 0.91
CA LEU A 490 -11.98 -1.67 1.31
C LEU A 490 -13.05 -0.60 1.59
N PHE A 491 -12.64 0.56 2.10
CA PHE A 491 -13.51 1.73 2.23
C PHE A 491 -13.24 2.72 1.11
N PHE A 492 -14.31 3.06 0.40
CA PHE A 492 -14.32 4.12 -0.58
C PHE A 492 -14.16 5.49 0.09
N VAL A 493 -13.32 6.35 -0.51
CA VAL A 493 -13.19 7.75 -0.11
C VAL A 493 -13.30 8.64 -1.34
N ASP A 494 -14.29 9.54 -1.32
CA ASP A 494 -14.41 10.61 -2.30
C ASP A 494 -13.50 11.77 -1.92
N GLN A 495 -12.59 12.15 -2.82
CA GLN A 495 -11.66 13.24 -2.59
C GLN A 495 -12.34 14.62 -2.68
N GLU A 496 -13.52 14.69 -3.29
CA GLU A 496 -14.33 15.92 -3.33
C GLU A 496 -15.17 16.10 -2.07
N ASP A 497 -15.37 15.05 -1.27
CA ASP A 497 -16.05 15.15 0.01
C ASP A 497 -15.18 15.91 1.01
N LEU A 498 -15.70 17.04 1.51
CA LEU A 498 -14.99 17.85 2.49
C LEU A 498 -14.68 17.05 3.77
N ASP A 499 -15.59 16.14 4.14
CA ASP A 499 -15.49 15.28 5.32
C ASP A 499 -14.68 13.99 5.07
N LEU A 500 -14.33 13.69 3.82
CA LEU A 500 -13.58 12.49 3.42
C LEU A 500 -14.14 11.21 4.08
N LYS A 501 -15.45 10.99 3.95
CA LYS A 501 -16.14 9.87 4.61
C LYS A 501 -15.60 8.53 4.11
N ARG A 502 -15.48 7.55 5.03
CA ARG A 502 -15.15 6.16 4.72
C ARG A 502 -16.44 5.40 4.44
N GLN A 503 -16.69 5.08 3.17
CA GLN A 503 -17.90 4.38 2.75
C GLN A 503 -17.57 2.90 2.50
N PRO A 504 -18.23 1.94 3.18
CA PRO A 504 -17.88 0.54 3.02
C PRO A 504 -18.23 0.02 1.62
N LYS A 505 -17.27 -0.63 0.96
CA LYS A 505 -17.55 -1.40 -0.27
C LYS A 505 -18.09 -2.79 0.08
N ALA A 506 -18.59 -3.54 -0.90
CA ALA A 506 -19.12 -4.90 -0.70
C ALA A 506 -18.07 -5.86 -0.13
N SER A 507 -16.79 -5.67 -0.46
CA SER A 507 -15.66 -6.41 0.10
C SER A 507 -15.56 -6.30 1.62
N VAL A 508 -15.97 -5.19 2.22
CA VAL A 508 -16.04 -5.03 3.68
C VAL A 508 -16.97 -6.07 4.29
N LEU A 509 -18.15 -6.28 3.72
CA LEU A 509 -19.09 -7.29 4.19
C LEU A 509 -18.50 -8.70 4.13
N TRP A 510 -17.84 -8.99 3.01
CA TRP A 510 -17.23 -10.29 2.79
C TRP A 510 -16.12 -10.57 3.80
N PHE A 511 -15.21 -9.63 4.02
CA PHE A 511 -14.17 -9.75 5.05
C PHE A 511 -14.76 -9.86 6.45
N THR A 512 -15.74 -9.04 6.81
CA THR A 512 -16.40 -9.14 8.13
C THR A 512 -17.04 -10.50 8.33
N THR A 513 -17.69 -11.05 7.30
CA THR A 513 -18.30 -12.39 7.37
C THR A 513 -17.24 -13.47 7.51
N LEU A 514 -16.16 -13.40 6.72
CA LEU A 514 -15.03 -14.32 6.80
C LEU A 514 -14.44 -14.32 8.21
N LEU A 515 -14.07 -13.16 8.75
CA LEU A 515 -13.32 -13.03 10.01
C LEU A 515 -14.18 -13.28 11.26
N MET A 516 -15.47 -12.95 11.22
CA MET A 516 -16.40 -13.16 12.34
C MET A 516 -16.97 -14.59 12.40
N SER A 517 -16.75 -15.42 11.38
CA SER A 517 -17.31 -16.78 11.27
C SER A 517 -16.70 -17.83 12.23
N GLN A 518 -16.27 -17.44 13.43
CA GLN A 518 -15.63 -18.32 14.42
C GLN A 518 -16.57 -19.34 15.12
N SER A 519 -17.77 -19.60 14.60
CA SER A 519 -18.73 -20.48 15.26
C SER A 519 -19.30 -21.54 14.34
N LYS A 520 -19.29 -22.81 14.79
CA LYS A 520 -20.02 -23.95 14.20
C LYS A 520 -21.55 -23.76 14.13
N THR A 521 -22.06 -22.58 14.48
CA THR A 521 -23.48 -22.23 14.44
C THR A 521 -23.70 -21.18 13.35
N LEU A 522 -24.06 -21.65 12.16
CA LEU A 522 -24.16 -20.88 10.91
C LEU A 522 -25.28 -19.83 10.87
N GLU A 523 -26.21 -19.80 11.83
CA GLU A 523 -27.44 -18.99 11.69
C GLU A 523 -27.39 -17.58 12.32
N ALA A 524 -26.45 -17.29 13.23
CA ALA A 524 -26.44 -16.03 13.99
C ALA A 524 -25.46 -14.96 13.47
N GLU A 525 -24.36 -15.36 12.82
CA GLU A 525 -23.24 -14.48 12.47
C GLU A 525 -23.45 -13.64 11.19
N PRO A 526 -24.07 -14.16 10.11
CA PRO A 526 -24.43 -13.34 8.94
C PRO A 526 -25.35 -12.17 9.31
N LEU A 527 -26.24 -12.37 10.29
CA LEU A 527 -27.11 -11.33 10.82
C LEU A 527 -26.34 -10.23 11.56
N LYS A 528 -25.19 -10.51 12.19
CA LYS A 528 -24.38 -9.47 12.85
C LYS A 528 -23.65 -8.59 11.84
N ALA A 529 -23.04 -9.19 10.81
CA ALA A 529 -22.39 -8.46 9.73
C ALA A 529 -23.39 -7.58 8.95
N VAL A 530 -24.57 -8.13 8.65
CA VAL A 530 -25.66 -7.37 7.99
C VAL A 530 -26.23 -6.27 8.91
N LYS A 531 -26.40 -6.52 10.21
CA LYS A 531 -26.81 -5.48 11.18
C LYS A 531 -25.76 -4.38 11.31
N TRP A 532 -24.48 -4.71 11.25
CA TRP A 532 -23.39 -3.74 11.29
C TRP A 532 -23.38 -2.84 10.05
N LEU A 533 -23.47 -3.41 8.85
CA LEU A 533 -23.63 -2.60 7.62
C LEU A 533 -24.84 -1.68 7.69
N ARG A 534 -25.97 -2.18 8.19
CA ARG A 534 -27.17 -1.35 8.39
C ARG A 534 -26.93 -0.21 9.37
N ARG A 535 -26.05 -0.35 10.37
CA ARG A 535 -25.69 0.76 11.26
C ARG A 535 -24.82 1.79 10.57
N LEU A 536 -23.87 1.36 9.73
CA LEU A 536 -23.07 2.26 8.92
C LEU A 536 -23.93 3.05 7.93
N SER A 537 -24.95 2.42 7.33
CA SER A 537 -25.88 3.09 6.42
C SER A 537 -26.96 3.91 7.14
N VAL A 538 -27.46 3.52 8.32
CA VAL A 538 -28.53 4.25 9.03
C VAL A 538 -28.00 5.48 9.79
N ALA A 539 -26.70 5.54 10.09
CA ALA A 539 -26.07 6.79 10.55
C ALA A 539 -26.22 7.94 9.53
N GLU A 540 -26.49 7.63 8.25
CA GLU A 540 -26.66 8.58 7.14
C GLU A 540 -27.96 9.39 7.23
N ASP A 541 -29.05 8.85 7.79
CA ASP A 541 -30.36 9.53 7.79
C ASP A 541 -30.60 10.46 9.00
N SER A 542 -29.77 10.36 10.04
CA SER A 542 -29.98 11.12 11.30
C SER A 542 -29.37 12.53 11.31
N ALA A 543 -28.68 12.94 10.23
CA ALA A 543 -28.01 14.23 10.11
C ALA A 543 -28.74 15.23 9.19
N THR A 544 -30.07 15.31 9.26
CA THR A 544 -30.83 16.45 8.72
C THR A 544 -31.29 17.36 9.87
N PRO A 545 -30.97 18.67 9.86
CA PRO A 545 -31.54 19.59 10.84
C PRO A 545 -33.04 19.69 10.63
N LYS A 546 -33.84 19.40 11.66
CA LYS A 546 -35.28 19.67 11.65
C LYS A 546 -35.51 21.17 11.40
N SER A 547 -35.95 21.52 10.19
CA SER A 547 -36.45 22.85 9.88
C SER A 547 -37.73 23.09 10.68
N GLN A 548 -37.69 24.06 11.60
CA GLN A 548 -38.91 24.57 12.24
C GLN A 548 -39.66 25.45 11.23
N SER A 549 -40.89 25.07 10.92
CA SER A 549 -41.86 25.87 10.18
C SER A 549 -42.36 27.03 11.06
N PRO A 550 -42.47 28.28 10.56
CA PRO A 550 -43.07 29.36 11.33
C PRO A 550 -44.60 29.36 11.17
N ALA A 551 -45.29 29.41 12.30
CA ALA A 551 -46.73 29.57 12.37
C ALA A 551 -47.17 31.00 12.01
N SER A 552 -48.27 31.08 11.27
CA SER A 552 -48.96 32.29 10.83
C SER A 552 -49.72 33.00 11.97
N SER A 553 -49.70 34.34 11.98
CA SER A 553 -50.82 35.13 12.53
C SER A 553 -50.99 36.47 11.78
N ARG A 554 -52.26 36.78 11.48
CA ARG A 554 -52.78 37.83 10.60
C ARG A 554 -52.88 39.23 11.25
N SER A 555 -52.81 40.23 10.35
CA SER A 555 -53.62 41.46 10.24
C SER A 555 -53.60 42.57 11.29
N GLY A 556 -53.31 43.79 10.82
CA GLY A 556 -53.72 45.06 11.43
C GLY A 556 -53.27 46.27 10.58
N SER A 557 -54.22 47.01 10.03
CA SER A 557 -54.06 48.09 9.04
C SER A 557 -54.02 49.50 9.66
N ARG A 558 -53.27 50.45 9.06
CA ARG A 558 -53.72 51.78 8.58
C ARG A 558 -52.55 52.73 8.27
N ALA A 559 -52.67 53.42 7.12
CA ALA A 559 -51.87 54.56 6.66
C ALA A 559 -52.21 55.87 7.42
N PRO A 560 -51.53 57.03 7.20
CA PRO A 560 -51.71 57.82 5.97
C PRO A 560 -50.47 58.63 5.48
N SER A 561 -50.49 59.02 4.20
CA SER A 561 -49.68 60.13 3.64
C SER A 561 -50.46 61.47 3.69
N PRO A 562 -49.78 62.63 3.60
CA PRO A 562 -49.93 63.43 2.38
C PRO A 562 -48.69 64.24 1.91
N LYS A 563 -48.76 64.64 0.63
CA LYS A 563 -47.91 65.45 -0.30
C LYS A 563 -47.72 66.96 0.10
N PRO A 564 -47.16 67.90 -0.73
CA PRO A 564 -45.97 67.92 -1.64
C PRO A 564 -45.12 69.25 -1.64
N ALA A 565 -44.00 69.20 -2.40
CA ALA A 565 -43.37 70.26 -3.25
C ALA A 565 -42.62 71.49 -2.66
N LYS A 566 -41.35 71.70 -3.08
CA LYS A 566 -40.92 72.81 -3.96
C LYS A 566 -39.42 72.76 -4.36
N ARG A 567 -39.15 73.39 -5.52
CA ARG A 567 -37.93 73.50 -6.36
C ARG A 567 -36.78 74.34 -5.76
N ARG A 568 -35.54 74.06 -6.23
CA ARG A 568 -34.53 74.96 -6.89
C ARG A 568 -33.11 74.37 -6.68
N SER A 569 -32.38 73.88 -7.69
CA SER A 569 -31.62 74.53 -8.78
C SER A 569 -30.23 75.05 -8.40
N SER A 570 -29.17 74.33 -8.80
CA SER A 570 -27.89 74.77 -9.44
C SER A 570 -26.86 73.61 -9.36
N GLN A 571 -26.43 73.00 -10.48
CA GLN A 571 -25.23 73.37 -11.29
C GLN A 571 -23.93 73.36 -10.45
N ILE A 572 -22.78 72.71 -10.75
CA ILE A 572 -22.15 72.16 -11.97
C ILE A 572 -20.99 71.20 -11.54
N HIS A 573 -20.83 70.11 -12.30
CA HIS A 573 -19.70 69.22 -12.66
C HIS A 573 -18.19 69.67 -12.53
N PRO A 574 -17.16 68.86 -12.92
CA PRO A 574 -16.87 67.40 -12.78
C PRO A 574 -15.35 67.08 -12.49
N VAL A 575 -14.91 65.81 -12.74
CA VAL A 575 -13.51 65.34 -13.08
C VAL A 575 -12.62 64.90 -11.89
N LYS A 576 -11.78 63.85 -11.82
CA LYS A 576 -11.20 62.71 -12.61
C LYS A 576 -10.72 61.69 -11.54
N VAL A 577 -10.84 60.36 -11.63
CA VAL A 577 -10.10 59.33 -12.40
C VAL A 577 -8.55 59.38 -12.31
N THR A 578 -8.00 58.23 -11.90
CA THR A 578 -6.61 57.67 -11.94
C THR A 578 -5.54 58.28 -11.02
N ARG A 579 -4.63 57.48 -10.43
CA ARG A 579 -4.05 56.18 -10.82
C ARG A 579 -4.17 55.08 -9.77
#